data_AF-A0A9Q0BNF3-F1
#
_entry.id   AF-A0A9Q0BNF3-F1
#
_cell.length_a   1.000
_cell.length_b   1.000
_cell.length_c   1.000
_cell.angle_alpha   90.00
_cell.angle_beta   90.00
_cell.angle_gamma   90.00
#
_symmetry.space_group_name_H-M   'P 1'
#
loop_
_entity.id
_entity.type
_entity.pdbx_description
1 polymer ?
#
loop_
_entity_poly.entity_id
_entity_poly.type
_entity_poly.pdbx_seq_one_letter_code
_entity_poly.pdbx_strand_id
1 'polypeptide(L)' 'MELNEDDSHPEIEALGCELSTVLKASAKSLAPTVSDEALNTLNELREANLLCDAQISVGEHAFNVHRAIMSSCSSYFR' A
#
# COMPACT_ATOMS: atom_id res chain seq x y z
N MET A 1 19.35 38.25 30.54
CA MET A 1 19.34 36.79 30.38
C MET A 1 17.90 36.33 30.47
N GLU A 2 17.21 35.92 29.43
CA GLU A 2 17.32 36.02 27.97
C GLU A 2 15.90 35.60 27.54
N LEU A 3 15.27 36.44 26.72
CA LEU A 3 13.99 36.16 26.08
C LEU A 3 14.26 35.27 24.87
N ASN A 4 13.42 34.26 24.61
CA ASN A 4 13.32 33.65 23.28
C ASN A 4 11.85 33.41 22.97
N GLU A 5 11.28 34.40 22.27
CA GLU A 5 10.15 34.29 21.34
C GLU A 5 10.78 34.13 19.94
N ASP A 6 10.30 33.19 19.11
CA ASP A 6 10.11 33.31 17.65
C ASP A 6 9.68 31.93 17.07
N ASP A 7 8.50 31.77 16.47
CA ASP A 7 8.11 32.14 15.08
C ASP A 7 8.44 30.96 14.11
N SER A 8 7.48 30.15 13.69
CA SER A 8 6.52 30.32 12.58
C SER A 8 6.81 29.34 11.42
N HIS A 9 5.77 28.59 11.02
CA HIS A 9 5.65 27.99 9.66
C HIS A 9 5.66 29.10 8.59
N PRO A 10 5.92 28.87 7.28
CA PRO A 10 5.74 27.65 6.45
C PRO A 10 6.98 27.36 5.55
N GLU A 11 7.02 26.37 4.65
CA GLU A 11 6.70 26.52 3.21
C GLU A 11 6.70 25.14 2.51
N ILE A 12 5.77 25.00 1.56
CA ILE A 12 5.58 23.85 0.67
C ILE A 12 6.37 24.11 -0.62
N GLU A 13 7.24 23.17 -1.02
CA GLU A 13 7.60 23.01 -2.43
C GLU A 13 7.41 21.55 -2.86
N ALA A 14 6.45 21.36 -3.76
CA ALA A 14 6.22 20.16 -4.52
C ALA A 14 7.13 20.16 -5.75
N LEU A 15 7.69 18.99 -6.12
CA LEU A 15 7.75 18.46 -7.51
C LEU A 15 8.62 17.19 -7.56
N GLY A 16 7.95 16.05 -7.75
CA GLY A 16 8.55 14.73 -7.97
C GLY A 16 7.43 13.74 -8.30
N CYS A 17 7.00 13.77 -9.56
CA CYS A 17 5.70 13.36 -10.06
C CYS A 17 5.66 11.88 -10.53
N GLU A 18 4.44 11.31 -10.57
CA GLU A 18 3.99 10.23 -11.47
C GLU A 18 3.98 8.74 -11.03
N LEU A 19 4.22 8.34 -9.76
CA LEU A 19 3.90 6.95 -9.32
C LEU A 19 3.01 6.87 -8.08
N SER A 20 3.02 7.93 -7.27
CA SER A 20 2.29 8.01 -6.00
C SER A 20 0.79 8.23 -6.17
N THR A 21 0.31 8.58 -7.36
CA THR A 21 -1.09 8.94 -7.62
C THR A 21 -2.01 7.72 -7.79
N VAL A 22 -1.49 6.56 -8.19
CA VAL A 22 -2.31 5.34 -8.37
C VAL A 22 -2.53 4.59 -7.04
N LEU A 23 -1.56 4.64 -6.13
CA LEU A 23 -1.67 4.02 -4.79
C LEU A 23 -2.45 4.90 -3.78
N LYS A 24 -2.79 6.14 -4.14
CA LYS A 24 -3.51 7.11 -3.28
C LYS A 24 -5.04 6.97 -3.32
N ALA A 25 -5.58 5.86 -3.84
CA ALA A 25 -6.97 5.50 -3.58
C ALA A 25 -7.03 4.71 -2.25
N SER A 26 -7.21 5.44 -1.14
CA SER A 26 -7.48 4.91 0.20
C SER A 26 -6.33 4.19 0.92
N ALA A 27 -5.23 4.89 1.18
CA ALA A 27 -4.37 4.56 2.33
C ALA A 27 -5.06 5.03 3.62
N LYS A 28 -6.17 4.39 4.00
CA LYS A 28 -6.49 4.29 5.43
C LYS A 28 -5.29 3.56 6.01
N SER A 29 -4.51 4.24 6.85
CA SER A 29 -3.50 3.58 7.68
C SER A 29 -4.18 2.36 8.27
N LEU A 30 -3.85 1.18 7.72
CA LEU A 30 -4.14 -0.07 8.37
C LEU A 30 -3.45 0.13 9.72
N ALA A 31 -4.22 0.08 10.80
CA ALA A 31 -3.67 0.08 12.16
C ALA A 31 -2.45 -0.87 12.20
N PRO A 32 -1.51 -0.74 13.16
CA PRO A 32 -0.25 -1.49 13.19
C PRO A 32 -0.48 -2.98 13.56
N THR A 33 -1.42 -3.64 12.88
CA THR A 33 -1.82 -5.02 13.03
C THR A 33 -0.95 -5.95 12.19
N VAL A 34 -0.22 -5.41 11.20
CA VAL A 34 0.69 -6.16 10.33
C VAL A 34 1.91 -5.29 9.99
N SER A 35 3.10 -5.87 10.09
CA SER A 35 4.36 -5.18 9.76
C SER A 35 4.53 -5.02 8.25
N ASP A 36 5.20 -3.94 7.83
CA ASP A 36 5.53 -3.71 6.42
C ASP A 36 6.40 -4.84 5.84
N GLU A 37 7.32 -5.41 6.63
CA GLU A 37 8.09 -6.61 6.27
C GLU A 37 7.18 -7.77 5.84
N ALA A 38 6.10 -8.04 6.58
CA ALA A 38 5.21 -9.15 6.26
C ALA A 38 4.46 -8.89 4.95
N LEU A 39 4.06 -7.65 4.69
CA LEU A 39 3.41 -7.27 3.42
C LEU A 39 4.38 -7.41 2.24
N ASN A 40 5.63 -7.02 2.40
CA ASN A 40 6.66 -7.19 1.37
C ASN A 40 6.89 -8.67 1.06
N THR A 41 7.05 -9.53 2.08
CA THR A 41 7.20 -10.98 1.88
C THR A 41 5.98 -11.59 1.16
N LEU A 42 4.76 -11.19 1.52
CA LEU A 42 3.55 -11.67 0.83
C LEU A 42 3.50 -11.24 -0.63
N ASN A 43 4.01 -10.04 -0.95
CA ASN A 43 4.10 -9.58 -2.33
C ASN A 43 5.16 -10.35 -3.14
N GLU A 44 6.32 -10.65 -2.54
CA GLU A 44 7.34 -11.50 -3.17
C GLU A 44 6.79 -12.90 -3.49
N LEU A 45 6.02 -13.49 -2.56
CA LEU A 45 5.34 -14.77 -2.79
C LEU A 45 4.36 -14.70 -3.96
N ARG A 46 3.60 -13.61 -4.06
CA ARG A 46 2.67 -13.37 -5.18
C ARG A 46 3.41 -13.33 -6.51
N GLU A 47 4.50 -12.58 -6.58
CA GLU A 47 5.31 -12.41 -7.80
C GLU A 47 6.00 -13.71 -8.22
N ALA A 48 6.44 -14.51 -7.25
CA ALA A 48 6.98 -15.85 -7.48
C ALA A 48 5.89 -16.92 -7.77
N ASN A 49 4.60 -16.55 -7.71
CA ASN A 49 3.46 -17.46 -7.85
C ASN A 49 3.44 -18.59 -6.81
N LEU A 50 3.96 -18.31 -5.61
CA LEU A 50 4.01 -19.24 -4.50
C LEU A 50 2.81 -19.03 -3.57
N LEU A 51 2.18 -20.15 -3.19
CA LEU A 51 1.04 -20.18 -2.27
C LEU A 51 -0.20 -19.40 -2.75
N CYS A 52 -0.23 -18.93 -4.00
CA CYS A 52 -1.41 -18.36 -4.61
C CYS A 52 -2.46 -19.46 -4.84
N ASP A 53 -3.70 -19.19 -4.43
CA ASP A 53 -4.82 -20.14 -4.47
C ASP A 53 -5.92 -19.71 -5.47
N ALA A 54 -5.77 -18.54 -6.09
CA ALA A 54 -6.63 -18.05 -7.14
C ALA A 54 -5.86 -17.26 -8.20
N GLN A 55 -6.49 -17.08 -9.36
CA GLN A 55 -5.99 -16.25 -10.43
C GLN A 55 -7.12 -15.36 -10.95
N ILE A 56 -6.82 -14.08 -11.16
CA ILE A 56 -7.72 -13.13 -11.81
C ILE A 56 -7.26 -12.97 -13.25
N SER A 57 -8.09 -13.38 -14.19
CA SER A 57 -7.81 -13.24 -15.62
C SER A 57 -8.58 -12.06 -16.19
N VAL A 58 -7.89 -11.16 -16.90
CA VAL A 58 -8.47 -9.99 -17.55
C VAL A 58 -7.91 -9.90 -18.96
N GLY A 59 -8.73 -10.26 -19.94
CA GLY A 59 -8.28 -10.38 -21.33
C GLY A 59 -7.16 -11.42 -21.44
N GLU A 60 -6.01 -10.99 -21.95
CA GLU A 60 -4.81 -11.84 -22.10
C GLU A 60 -3.92 -11.87 -20.85
N HIS A 61 -4.25 -11.08 -19.82
CA HIS A 61 -3.46 -10.98 -18.60
C HIS A 61 -4.02 -11.86 -17.50
N ALA A 62 -3.13 -12.40 -16.68
CA ALA A 62 -3.45 -13.26 -15.55
C ALA A 62 -2.65 -12.85 -14.31
N PHE A 63 -3.34 -12.65 -13.19
CA PHE A 63 -2.75 -12.24 -11.92
C PHE A 63 -3.00 -13.32 -10.86
N ASN A 64 -1.94 -13.99 -10.41
CA ASN A 64 -2.04 -14.91 -9.28
C ASN A 64 -2.20 -14.12 -7.98
N VAL A 65 -3.13 -14.54 -7.13
CA VAL A 65 -3.51 -13.84 -5.91
C VAL A 65 -3.77 -14.82 -4.78
N HIS A 66 -3.76 -14.29 -3.55
CA HIS A 66 -4.17 -15.01 -2.35
C HIS A 66 -5.58 -14.55 -1.93
N ARG A 67 -6.56 -15.46 -1.98
CA ARG A 67 -7.96 -15.12 -1.64
C ARG A 67 -8.10 -14.57 -0.23
N ALA A 68 -7.33 -15.10 0.72
CA ALA A 68 -7.32 -14.63 2.11
C ALA A 68 -6.93 -13.15 2.24
N ILE A 69 -5.96 -12.68 1.45
CA ILE A 69 -5.52 -11.28 1.43
C ILE A 69 -6.57 -10.41 0.73
N MET A 70 -7.09 -10.85 -0.41
CA MET A 70 -8.13 -10.11 -1.14
C MET A 70 -9.39 -9.90 -0.27
N SER A 71 -9.80 -10.93 0.46
CA SER A 71 -10.97 -10.92 1.35
C SER A 71 -10.80 -10.01 2.57
N SER A 72 -9.56 -9.82 3.06
CA SER A 72 -9.28 -8.93 4.19
C SER A 72 -9.25 -7.46 3.75
N CYS A 73 -8.78 -7.19 2.54
CA CYS A 73 -8.70 -5.85 1.97
C CYS A 73 -10.03 -5.35 1.38
N SER A 74 -10.94 -6.24 0.98
CA SER A 74 -12.24 -5.85 0.43
C SER A 74 -13.30 -6.94 0.62
N SER A 75 -14.48 -6.55 1.11
CA SER A 75 -15.62 -7.46 1.27
C SER A 75 -16.19 -7.98 -0.04
N TYR A 76 -15.81 -7.39 -1.19
CA TYR A 76 -16.19 -7.89 -2.51
C TYR A 76 -15.62 -9.27 -2.79
N PHE A 77 -14.45 -9.59 -2.23
CA PHE A 77 -13.74 -10.86 -2.46
C PHE A 77 -13.97 -11.90 -1.36
N ARG A 78 -14.86 -11.63 -0.41
CA ARG A 78 -15.19 -12.54 0.71
C ARG A 78 -16.01 -13.75 0.25
#